data_AF-A0AAD6WYD9-F1
#
_entry.id   AF-A0AAD6WYD9-F1
#
_cell.length_a   1.000
_cell.length_b   1.000
_cell.length_c   1.000
_cell.angle_alpha   90.00
_cell.angle_beta   90.00
_cell.angle_gamma   90.00
#
_symmetry.space_group_name_H-M   'P 1'
#
loop_
_entity.id
_entity.type
_entity.pdbx_description
1 polymer ?
#
loop_
_entity_poly.entity_id
_entity_poly.type
_entity_poly.pdbx_seq_one_letter_code
_entity_poly.pdbx_strand_id
1 'polypeptide(L)'
;MAPHDLTVSELADLIAPANHPQCLSADELEALTSHLSEAQLDDVIRRLGVGVFVRQLPPTFHRVFLAAQRSLETSTPPPSSPEPPVTPPRARQAQSTPSTPQTGPQYKYTSPTATGRIVSWFQAGALTQGVQGASVRTVRGHPSRSRSTRKAAAYTIFFGGEIGVFASWADVEPRIKGHGLAIYGGYTSTAAAAAALSYARDKGWTGDSTPPL
;
A
#
# COMPACT_ATOMS: atom_id res chain seq x y z
N MET A 1 13.95 36.02 -0.11
CA MET A 1 13.61 35.14 1.03
C MET A 1 14.63 34.02 1.02
N ALA A 2 15.46 33.91 2.05
CA ALA A 2 16.43 32.82 2.17
C ALA A 2 15.67 31.53 2.50
N PRO A 3 16.01 30.38 1.89
CA PRO A 3 15.44 29.10 2.31
C PRO A 3 15.84 28.83 3.75
N HIS A 4 14.86 28.52 4.61
CA HIS A 4 15.12 28.11 5.97
C HIS A 4 15.84 26.76 5.94
N ASP A 5 17.05 26.67 6.50
CA ASP A 5 17.75 25.41 6.73
C ASP A 5 16.93 24.58 7.73
N LEU A 6 16.13 23.65 7.22
CA LEU A 6 15.42 22.67 8.03
C LEU A 6 16.42 21.68 8.61
N THR A 7 16.43 21.55 9.93
CA THR A 7 17.30 20.59 10.61
C THR A 7 16.78 19.16 10.43
N VAL A 8 17.67 18.16 10.49
CA VAL A 8 17.31 16.73 10.38
C VAL A 8 16.22 16.32 11.38
N SER A 9 16.20 16.92 12.56
CA SER A 9 15.18 16.69 13.58
C SER A 9 13.80 17.24 13.18
N GLU A 10 13.74 18.43 12.59
CA GLU A 10 12.48 19.02 12.11
C GLU A 10 11.90 18.21 10.94
N LEU A 11 12.77 17.67 10.08
CA LEU A 11 12.37 16.82 8.95
C LEU A 11 11.83 15.47 9.44
N ALA A 12 12.45 14.89 10.48
CA ALA A 12 11.95 13.68 11.13
C ALA A 12 10.58 13.93 11.81
N ASP A 13 10.41 15.06 12.50
CA ASP A 13 9.14 15.44 13.14
C ASP A 13 8.04 15.79 12.13
N LEU A 14 8.38 16.27 10.93
CA LEU A 14 7.41 16.47 9.84
C LEU A 14 6.87 15.13 9.32
N ILE A 15 7.71 14.09 9.32
CA ILE A 15 7.39 12.75 8.80
C ILE A 15 6.72 11.88 9.89
N ALA A 16 6.98 12.12 11.18
CA ALA A 16 6.64 11.21 12.27
C ALA A 16 5.16 11.14 12.73
N PRO A 17 4.30 12.19 12.73
CA PRO A 17 3.00 12.09 13.41
C PRO A 17 1.81 11.73 12.52
N ALA A 18 1.98 11.51 11.21
CA ALA A 18 0.84 11.10 10.39
C ALA A 18 0.56 9.61 10.59
N ASN A 19 -0.48 9.28 11.38
CA ASN A 19 -1.18 7.98 11.41
C ASN A 19 -1.81 7.58 10.03
N HIS A 20 -1.34 8.19 8.94
CA HIS A 20 -1.80 8.03 7.58
C HIS A 20 -0.55 8.03 6.69
N PRO A 21 -0.36 7.03 5.82
CA PRO A 21 0.74 7.06 4.85
C PRO A 21 0.52 8.28 3.94
N GLN A 22 1.28 9.35 4.16
CA GLN A 22 1.30 10.47 3.24
C GLN A 22 2.03 10.01 1.99
N CYS A 23 1.32 10.03 0.86
CA CYS A 23 1.95 9.86 -0.44
C CYS A 23 2.54 11.22 -0.82
N LEU A 24 3.82 11.42 -0.50
CA LEU A 24 4.57 12.54 -1.06
C LEU A 24 4.65 12.34 -2.59
N SER A 25 4.42 13.42 -3.34
CA SER A 25 4.68 13.43 -4.78
C SER A 25 6.18 13.27 -5.05
N ALA A 26 6.54 12.91 -6.30
CA ALA A 26 7.95 12.77 -6.69
C ALA A 26 8.71 14.09 -6.51
N ASP A 27 8.08 15.21 -6.87
CA ASP A 27 8.67 16.55 -6.77
C ASP A 27 8.89 16.97 -5.30
N GLU A 28 7.97 16.63 -4.40
CA GLU A 28 8.13 16.89 -2.96
C GLU A 28 9.24 16.04 -2.34
N LEU A 29 9.35 14.76 -2.74
CA LEU A 29 10.43 13.89 -2.27
C LEU A 29 11.80 14.36 -2.79
N GLU A 30 11.87 14.77 -4.05
CA GLU A 30 13.08 15.30 -4.67
C GLU A 30 13.50 16.62 -4.01
N ALA A 31 12.56 17.54 -3.78
CA ALA A 31 12.83 18.79 -3.06
C ALA A 31 13.28 18.56 -1.60
N LEU A 32 12.74 17.54 -0.92
CA LEU A 32 13.17 17.21 0.45
C LEU A 32 14.55 16.54 0.50
N THR A 33 14.91 15.77 -0.54
CA THR A 33 16.17 15.02 -0.58
C THR A 33 17.31 15.81 -1.23
N SER A 34 17.02 16.80 -2.08
CA SER A 34 18.03 17.62 -2.76
C SER A 34 18.93 18.44 -1.83
N HIS A 35 18.50 18.63 -0.59
CA HIS A 35 19.23 19.40 0.43
C HIS A 35 19.95 18.53 1.47
N LEU A 36 19.76 17.21 1.43
CA LEU A 36 20.38 16.30 2.39
C LEU A 36 21.64 15.68 1.80
N SER A 37 22.73 15.69 2.56
CA SER A 37 23.90 14.87 2.25
C SER A 37 23.59 13.38 2.43
N GLU A 38 24.34 12.52 1.74
CA GLU A 38 24.17 11.06 1.79
C GLU A 38 24.22 10.52 3.24
N ALA A 39 25.12 11.04 4.07
CA ALA A 39 25.21 10.69 5.48
C ALA A 39 23.97 11.09 6.31
N GLN A 40 23.33 12.21 5.97
CA GLN A 40 22.10 12.65 6.65
C GLN A 40 20.91 11.80 6.22
N LEU A 41 20.84 11.39 4.94
CA LEU A 41 19.80 10.50 4.45
C LEU A 41 19.87 9.13 5.14
N ASP A 42 21.08 8.59 5.29
CA ASP A 42 21.32 7.32 5.99
C ASP A 42 20.92 7.37 7.48
N ASP A 43 21.19 8.50 8.16
CA ASP A 43 20.77 8.71 9.55
C ASP A 43 19.23 8.77 9.69
N VAL A 44 18.55 9.46 8.76
CA VAL A 44 17.08 9.51 8.72
C VAL A 44 16.48 8.12 8.49
N ILE A 45 17.03 7.34 7.56
CA ILE A 45 16.59 5.96 7.27
C ILE A 45 16.76 5.07 8.51
N ARG A 46 17.92 5.15 9.18
CA ARG A 46 18.19 4.39 10.42
C ARG A 46 17.24 4.78 11.54
N ARG A 47 16.99 6.07 11.76
CA ARG A 47 16.13 6.57 12.84
C ARG A 47 14.66 6.23 12.64
N LEU A 48 14.17 6.23 11.40
CA LEU A 48 12.78 5.88 11.12
C LEU A 48 12.51 4.37 11.25
N GLY A 49 13.55 3.52 11.27
CA GLY A 49 13.38 2.06 11.30
C GLY A 49 12.62 1.51 10.10
N VAL A 50 12.50 2.31 9.03
CA VAL A 50 11.82 1.97 7.78
C VAL A 50 12.91 1.62 6.77
N GLY A 51 12.85 0.41 6.21
CA GLY A 51 13.61 0.10 5.00
C GLY A 51 13.06 0.95 3.86
N VAL A 52 13.67 2.10 3.59
CA VAL A 52 13.27 2.97 2.47
C VAL A 52 13.81 2.37 1.19
N PHE A 53 12.98 1.61 0.48
CA PHE A 53 13.26 1.23 -0.91
C PHE A 53 12.88 2.38 -1.84
N VAL A 54 13.83 3.28 -2.11
CA VAL A 54 13.67 4.28 -3.18
C VAL A 54 13.79 3.57 -4.52
N ARG A 55 12.65 3.07 -5.05
CA ARG A 55 12.57 2.62 -6.44
C ARG A 55 12.26 3.81 -7.34
N GLN A 56 13.29 4.42 -7.94
CA GLN A 56 13.11 5.21 -9.16
C GLN A 56 12.75 4.28 -10.32
N LEU A 57 11.46 4.00 -10.47
CA LEU A 57 10.93 3.36 -11.68
C LEU A 57 10.97 4.38 -12.84
N PRO A 58 11.11 3.92 -14.09
CA PRO A 58 11.00 4.78 -15.27
C PRO A 58 9.66 5.55 -15.30
N PRO A 59 9.57 6.69 -16.02
CA PRO A 59 8.50 7.71 -15.94
C PRO A 59 7.06 7.22 -16.20
N THR A 60 6.87 5.94 -16.50
CA THR A 60 5.56 5.30 -16.64
C THR A 60 4.96 4.75 -15.34
N PHE A 61 5.71 4.65 -14.22
CA PHE A 61 5.16 4.12 -12.96
C PHE A 61 5.74 4.82 -11.71
N HIS A 62 5.09 5.87 -11.21
CA HIS A 62 5.45 6.47 -9.92
C HIS A 62 4.61 5.89 -8.77
N ARG A 63 5.21 5.01 -7.96
CA ARG A 63 4.75 4.71 -6.60
C ARG A 63 5.92 4.34 -5.69
N VAL A 64 6.16 5.18 -4.70
CA VAL A 64 7.02 4.87 -3.55
C VAL A 64 6.17 4.13 -2.50
N PHE A 65 6.63 3.00 -2.01
CA PHE A 65 5.98 2.26 -0.93
C PHE A 65 6.86 2.35 0.32
N LEU A 66 6.42 3.15 1.30
CA LEU A 66 6.94 3.12 2.66
C LEU A 66 6.19 2.01 3.41
N ALA A 67 6.86 0.89 3.66
CA ALA A 67 6.32 -0.18 4.50
C ALA A 67 6.92 -0.05 5.91
N ALA A 68 6.20 0.62 6.81
CA ALA A 68 6.53 0.61 8.22
C ALA A 68 6.16 -0.77 8.82
N GLN A 69 7.14 -1.48 9.38
CA GLN A 69 6.83 -2.58 10.30
C GLN A 69 6.65 -1.98 11.69
N ARG A 70 5.43 -2.08 12.23
CA ARG A 70 5.12 -1.61 13.59
C ARG A 70 4.90 -2.81 14.51
N SER A 71 5.66 -2.87 15.59
CA SER A 71 5.28 -3.66 16.78
C SER A 71 4.01 -3.07 17.38
N LEU A 72 3.00 -3.91 17.58
CA LEU A 72 1.71 -3.55 18.17
C LEU A 72 1.88 -3.44 19.70
N GLU A 73 2.10 -2.23 20.20
CA GLU A 73 1.89 -1.95 21.63
C GLU A 73 0.40 -1.67 21.86
N THR A 74 -0.22 -2.57 22.62
CA THR A 74 -1.64 -2.53 22.99
C THR A 74 -1.84 -1.45 24.04
N SER A 75 -2.38 -0.30 23.63
CA SER A 75 -2.81 0.75 24.56
C SER A 75 -4.16 0.38 25.19
N THR A 76 -4.16 0.16 26.50
CA THR A 76 -5.34 -0.15 27.31
C THR A 76 -6.22 1.10 27.46
N PRO A 77 -7.53 1.06 27.13
CA PRO A 77 -8.42 2.20 27.32
C PRO A 77 -8.78 2.41 28.80
N PRO A 78 -9.04 3.67 29.22
CA PRO A 78 -9.46 3.99 30.58
C PRO A 78 -10.89 3.51 30.89
N PRO A 79 -11.22 3.26 32.17
CA PRO A 79 -12.53 2.77 32.58
C PRO A 79 -13.62 3.81 32.37
N SER A 80 -14.70 3.41 31.69
CA SER A 80 -15.87 4.25 31.41
C SER A 80 -16.84 4.30 32.60
N SER A 81 -17.31 5.51 32.88
CA SER A 81 -18.32 5.85 33.90
C SER A 81 -19.70 5.26 33.56
N PRO A 82 -20.53 4.87 34.54
CA PRO A 82 -21.83 4.24 34.29
C PRO A 82 -22.88 5.24 33.76
N GLU A 83 -23.51 4.87 32.65
CA GLU A 83 -24.55 5.61 31.93
C GLU A 83 -25.97 5.20 32.43
N PRO A 84 -26.95 6.12 32.49
CA PRO A 84 -28.31 5.81 32.95
C PRO A 84 -29.12 4.95 31.96
N PRO A 85 -30.19 4.26 32.43
CA PRO A 85 -30.96 3.31 31.63
C PRO A 85 -31.79 4.00 30.53
N VAL A 86 -31.53 3.63 29.27
CA VAL A 86 -32.30 4.08 28.09
C VAL A 86 -33.34 3.01 27.71
N THR A 87 -34.61 3.41 27.70
CA THR A 87 -35.76 2.60 27.27
C THR A 87 -35.76 2.41 25.75
N PRO A 88 -35.93 1.18 25.21
CA PRO A 88 -35.86 0.95 23.77
C PRO A 88 -37.14 1.38 23.03
N PRO A 89 -37.05 2.13 21.91
CA PRO A 89 -38.19 2.40 21.05
C PRO A 89 -38.54 1.20 20.14
N ARG A 90 -39.84 1.04 19.94
CA ARG A 90 -40.53 -0.04 19.20
C ARG A 90 -40.04 -0.14 17.74
N ALA A 91 -39.58 -1.33 17.35
CA ALA A 91 -39.05 -1.63 16.03
C ALA A 91 -40.11 -1.49 14.91
N ARG A 92 -39.91 -0.54 13.99
CA ARG A 92 -40.62 -0.49 12.71
C ARG A 92 -39.77 -1.22 11.66
N GLN A 93 -40.30 -2.28 11.07
CA GLN A 93 -39.67 -2.96 9.94
C GLN A 93 -39.70 -2.03 8.72
N ALA A 94 -38.53 -1.56 8.28
CA ALA A 94 -38.38 -0.76 7.06
C ALA A 94 -38.24 -1.70 5.85
N GLN A 95 -39.18 -1.59 4.91
CA GLN A 95 -39.18 -2.29 3.63
C GLN A 95 -38.01 -1.81 2.76
N SER A 96 -37.31 -2.78 2.16
CA SER A 96 -36.16 -2.56 1.29
C SER A 96 -36.59 -2.03 -0.08
N THR A 97 -36.20 -0.80 -0.42
CA THR A 97 -36.35 -0.25 -1.78
C THR A 97 -35.25 -0.79 -2.71
N PRO A 98 -35.54 -0.98 -4.01
CA PRO A 98 -34.58 -1.54 -4.98
C PRO A 98 -33.44 -0.55 -5.29
N SER A 99 -32.21 -1.08 -5.23
CA SER A 99 -30.96 -0.32 -5.21
C SER A 99 -30.49 0.08 -6.61
N THR A 100 -30.36 1.38 -6.86
CA THR A 100 -29.50 1.92 -7.92
C THR A 100 -28.05 1.50 -7.64
N PRO A 101 -27.23 1.12 -8.65
CA PRO A 101 -25.82 0.83 -8.44
C PRO A 101 -25.07 2.10 -8.01
N GLN A 102 -24.96 2.31 -6.69
CA GLN A 102 -24.20 3.41 -6.10
C GLN A 102 -22.73 3.00 -5.95
N THR A 103 -21.87 3.73 -6.66
CA THR A 103 -20.40 3.69 -6.57
C THR A 103 -19.87 4.40 -5.32
N GLY A 104 -20.55 4.23 -4.18
CA GLY A 104 -20.20 4.83 -2.90
C GLY A 104 -19.35 3.90 -2.01
N PRO A 105 -18.76 4.42 -0.93
CA PRO A 105 -18.17 3.59 0.11
C PRO A 105 -19.20 2.59 0.63
N GLN A 106 -18.84 1.31 0.70
CA GLN A 106 -19.70 0.28 1.30
C GLN A 106 -19.30 0.07 2.75
N TYR A 107 -20.26 -0.20 3.61
CA TYR A 107 -20.06 -0.49 5.02
C TYR A 107 -20.53 -1.90 5.30
N LYS A 108 -19.66 -2.71 5.90
CA LYS A 108 -20.02 -4.03 6.43
C LYS A 108 -20.40 -3.84 7.90
N TYR A 109 -21.60 -4.26 8.27
CA TYR A 109 -22.01 -4.30 9.66
C TYR A 109 -22.15 -5.74 10.11
N THR A 110 -21.88 -5.96 11.39
CA THR A 110 -22.05 -7.24 12.08
C THR A 110 -22.79 -6.94 13.37
N SER A 111 -23.91 -7.62 13.61
CA SER A 111 -24.64 -7.64 14.87
C SER A 111 -25.03 -9.09 15.21
N PRO A 112 -25.47 -9.40 16.44
CA PRO A 112 -25.92 -10.74 16.82
C PRO A 112 -27.11 -11.25 15.99
N THR A 113 -27.90 -10.34 15.42
CA THR A 113 -29.12 -10.67 14.66
C THR A 113 -28.91 -10.64 13.14
N ALA A 114 -27.90 -9.91 12.64
CA ALA A 114 -27.67 -9.80 11.21
C ALA A 114 -26.22 -9.41 10.87
N THR A 115 -25.76 -9.84 9.70
CA THR A 115 -24.53 -9.35 9.08
C THR A 115 -24.85 -8.97 7.63
N GLY A 116 -24.35 -7.83 7.17
CA GLY A 116 -24.67 -7.36 5.82
C GLY A 116 -23.75 -6.26 5.31
N ARG A 117 -24.03 -5.81 4.09
CA ARG A 117 -23.39 -4.67 3.43
C ARG A 117 -24.43 -3.63 3.08
N ILE A 118 -24.10 -2.38 3.36
CA ILE A 118 -24.98 -1.21 3.16
C ILE A 118 -24.13 -0.03 2.73
N VAL A 119 -24.70 0.83 1.89
CA VAL A 119 -23.97 1.97 1.30
C VAL A 119 -24.01 3.18 2.24
N SER A 120 -25.00 3.26 3.12
CA SER A 120 -25.17 4.38 4.05
C SER A 120 -24.54 4.08 5.41
N TRP A 121 -23.62 4.95 5.84
CA TRP A 121 -23.07 4.93 7.20
C TRP A 121 -24.15 5.09 8.27
N PHE A 122 -25.12 6.00 8.05
CA PHE A 122 -26.20 6.24 9.01
C PHE A 122 -27.06 4.99 9.24
N GLN A 123 -27.36 4.25 8.17
CA GLN A 123 -28.10 3.00 8.27
C GLN A 123 -27.29 1.92 9.01
N ALA A 124 -25.97 1.90 8.81
CA ALA A 124 -25.09 0.98 9.53
C ALA A 124 -25.00 1.30 11.02
N GLY A 125 -24.90 2.59 11.35
CA GLY A 125 -24.97 3.07 12.73
C GLY A 125 -26.27 2.66 13.40
N ALA A 126 -27.42 2.91 12.78
CA ALA A 126 -28.73 2.56 13.33
C ALA A 126 -28.90 1.05 13.61
N LEU A 127 -28.25 0.18 12.84
CA LEU A 127 -28.31 -1.28 13.03
C LEU A 127 -27.35 -1.81 14.12
N THR A 128 -26.41 -0.99 14.58
CA THR A 128 -25.34 -1.43 15.50
C THR A 128 -25.30 -0.65 16.81
N GLN A 129 -25.88 0.54 16.86
CA GLN A 129 -25.86 1.40 18.03
C GLN A 129 -26.63 0.75 19.21
N GLY A 130 -25.97 0.66 20.36
CA GLY A 130 -26.54 0.06 21.58
C GLY A 130 -26.57 -1.48 21.59
N VAL A 131 -26.04 -2.15 20.56
CA VAL A 131 -26.01 -3.62 20.49
C VAL A 131 -24.63 -4.12 20.90
N GLN A 132 -24.57 -4.87 22.01
CA GLN A 132 -23.31 -5.43 22.51
C GLN A 132 -22.67 -6.36 21.48
N GLY A 133 -21.38 -6.13 21.17
CA GLY A 133 -20.64 -6.90 20.18
C GLY A 133 -20.93 -6.54 18.71
N ALA A 134 -21.78 -5.55 18.46
CA ALA A 134 -22.00 -5.06 17.10
C ALA A 134 -20.82 -4.19 16.62
N SER A 135 -20.52 -4.25 15.33
CA SER A 135 -19.46 -3.45 14.72
C SER A 135 -19.79 -3.05 13.29
N VAL A 136 -19.28 -1.88 12.88
CA VAL A 136 -19.33 -1.39 11.50
C VAL A 136 -17.91 -1.18 11.01
N ARG A 137 -17.62 -1.69 9.82
CA ARG A 137 -16.34 -1.49 9.13
C ARG A 137 -16.58 -0.95 7.74
N THR A 138 -15.84 0.09 7.37
CA THR A 138 -15.83 0.58 5.99
C THR A 138 -15.13 -0.45 5.10
N VAL A 139 -15.89 -1.02 4.18
CA VAL A 139 -15.35 -1.82 3.08
C VAL A 139 -14.94 -0.83 2.00
N ARG A 140 -13.67 -0.41 2.04
CA ARG A 140 -13.06 0.10 0.82
C ARG A 140 -12.93 -1.09 -0.10
N GLY A 141 -13.85 -1.18 -1.06
CA GLY A 141 -13.56 -1.92 -2.27
C GLY A 141 -12.31 -1.25 -2.82
N HIS A 142 -11.13 -1.81 -2.56
CA HIS A 142 -10.06 -1.64 -3.51
C HIS A 142 -10.71 -2.07 -4.81
N PRO A 143 -10.85 -1.19 -5.82
CA PRO A 143 -11.22 -1.68 -7.12
C PRO A 143 -10.24 -2.83 -7.31
N SER A 144 -10.76 -4.05 -7.41
CA SER A 144 -9.97 -5.12 -7.95
C SER A 144 -9.57 -4.50 -9.26
N ARG A 145 -8.33 -4.00 -9.31
CA ARG A 145 -7.72 -3.58 -10.54
C ARG A 145 -7.71 -4.90 -11.24
N SER A 146 -8.78 -5.15 -12.00
CA SER A 146 -8.84 -6.17 -13.03
C SER A 146 -7.55 -5.86 -13.74
N ARG A 147 -6.51 -6.64 -13.41
CA ARG A 147 -5.16 -6.43 -13.90
C ARG A 147 -5.43 -6.54 -15.37
N SER A 148 -5.48 -5.40 -16.06
CA SER A 148 -5.87 -5.35 -17.45
C SER A 148 -5.02 -6.43 -18.09
N THR A 149 -5.67 -7.52 -18.49
CA THR A 149 -5.04 -8.78 -18.91
C THR A 149 -4.50 -8.58 -20.32
N ARG A 150 -3.92 -7.41 -20.58
CA ARG A 150 -2.98 -7.22 -21.67
C ARG A 150 -1.86 -8.21 -21.36
N LYS A 151 -1.93 -9.35 -22.06
CA LYS A 151 -0.90 -10.37 -22.05
C LYS A 151 0.41 -9.64 -22.34
N ALA A 152 1.39 -9.77 -21.45
CA ALA A 152 2.71 -9.25 -21.72
C ALA A 152 3.23 -9.94 -22.98
N ALA A 153 3.79 -9.15 -23.91
CA ALA A 153 4.41 -9.66 -25.13
C ALA A 153 5.88 -10.07 -24.90
N ALA A 154 6.48 -9.57 -23.83
CA ALA A 154 7.83 -9.93 -23.40
C ALA A 154 7.95 -9.82 -21.88
N TYR A 155 8.92 -10.51 -21.33
CA TYR A 155 9.21 -10.54 -19.90
C TYR A 155 10.70 -10.25 -19.69
N THR A 156 11.03 -9.58 -18.59
CA THR A 156 12.41 -9.36 -18.16
C THR A 156 12.60 -9.96 -16.78
N ILE A 157 13.64 -10.75 -16.58
CA ILE A 157 14.09 -11.22 -15.27
C ILE A 157 15.26 -10.30 -14.84
N PHE A 158 15.08 -9.60 -13.73
CA PHE A 158 16.07 -8.69 -13.13
C PHE A 158 16.93 -9.42 -12.08
N PHE A 159 16.31 -10.33 -11.35
CA PHE A 159 16.96 -11.21 -10.36
C PHE A 159 16.35 -12.62 -10.50
N GLY A 160 17.19 -13.66 -10.47
CA GLY A 160 16.75 -15.04 -10.65
C GLY A 160 17.91 -15.94 -11.06
N GLY A 161 17.58 -17.10 -11.64
CA GLY A 161 18.58 -18.04 -12.16
C GLY A 161 19.28 -17.53 -13.42
N GLU A 162 18.51 -17.03 -14.39
CA GLU A 162 19.05 -16.46 -15.64
C GLU A 162 18.46 -15.07 -15.89
N ILE A 163 19.30 -14.04 -15.83
CA ILE A 163 18.93 -12.64 -16.09
C ILE A 163 18.82 -12.43 -17.60
N GLY A 164 17.68 -11.93 -18.07
CA GLY A 164 17.46 -11.76 -19.50
C GLY A 164 16.07 -11.27 -19.89
N VAL A 165 15.87 -11.17 -21.20
CA VAL A 165 14.58 -10.85 -21.82
C VAL A 165 14.04 -12.10 -22.50
N PHE A 166 12.78 -12.43 -22.23
CA PHE A 166 12.12 -13.64 -22.69
C PHE A 166 10.82 -13.29 -23.44
N ALA A 167 10.51 -14.04 -24.49
CA ALA A 167 9.31 -13.80 -25.29
C ALA A 167 8.04 -14.34 -24.63
N SER A 168 8.15 -15.35 -23.77
CA SER A 168 7.00 -16.04 -23.19
C SER A 168 7.16 -16.32 -21.70
N TRP A 169 6.02 -16.49 -21.01
CA TRP A 169 6.01 -16.93 -19.62
C TRP A 169 6.57 -18.34 -19.43
N ALA A 170 6.37 -19.22 -20.42
CA ALA A 170 6.87 -20.60 -20.37
C ALA A 170 8.40 -20.66 -20.27
N ASP A 171 9.10 -19.65 -20.82
CA ASP A 171 10.56 -19.52 -20.69
C ASP A 171 10.96 -18.97 -19.31
N VAL A 172 10.16 -18.07 -18.74
CA VAL A 172 10.46 -17.38 -17.47
C VAL A 172 10.25 -18.30 -16.28
N GLU A 173 9.15 -19.04 -16.25
CA GLU A 173 8.75 -19.87 -15.10
C GLU A 173 9.85 -20.81 -14.58
N PRO A 174 10.51 -21.65 -15.41
CA PRO A 174 11.55 -22.54 -14.91
C PRO A 174 12.78 -21.81 -14.34
N ARG A 175 13.02 -20.55 -14.75
CA ARG A 175 14.18 -19.75 -14.33
C ARG A 175 13.97 -18.99 -13.02
N ILE A 176 12.72 -18.78 -12.64
CA ILE A 176 12.36 -18.12 -11.38
C ILE A 176 11.94 -19.12 -10.32
N LYS A 177 11.48 -20.32 -10.72
CA LYS A 177 11.01 -21.35 -9.79
C LYS A 177 12.20 -21.88 -8.98
N GLY A 178 12.12 -21.77 -7.66
CA GLY A 178 13.19 -22.14 -6.74
C GLY A 178 14.11 -20.98 -6.33
N HIS A 179 14.01 -19.81 -6.98
CA HIS A 179 14.76 -18.62 -6.59
C HIS A 179 13.88 -17.73 -5.69
N GLY A 180 14.12 -17.78 -4.37
CA GLY A 180 13.29 -17.12 -3.36
C GLY A 180 13.15 -15.60 -3.46
N LEU A 181 13.99 -14.95 -4.29
CA LEU A 181 14.01 -13.51 -4.54
C LEU A 181 13.97 -13.16 -6.03
N ALA A 182 13.37 -14.00 -6.86
CA ALA A 182 13.25 -13.69 -8.28
C ALA A 182 12.38 -12.44 -8.52
N ILE A 183 12.93 -11.47 -9.25
CA ILE A 183 12.24 -10.23 -9.62
C ILE A 183 12.12 -10.22 -11.15
N TYR A 184 10.89 -10.14 -11.63
CA TYR A 184 10.59 -10.07 -13.07
C TYR A 184 9.49 -9.05 -13.37
N GLY A 185 9.44 -8.59 -14.62
CA GLY A 185 8.43 -7.65 -15.13
C GLY A 185 7.90 -8.09 -16.49
N GLY A 186 6.61 -7.84 -16.76
CA GLY A 186 5.98 -8.06 -18.06
C GLY A 186 5.82 -6.75 -18.84
N TYR A 187 6.13 -6.76 -20.13
CA TYR A 187 6.16 -5.60 -21.01
C TYR A 187 5.32 -5.83 -22.27
N THR A 188 4.90 -4.75 -22.91
CA THR A 188 4.10 -4.78 -24.14
C THR A 188 4.93 -5.04 -25.40
N SER A 189 6.26 -4.94 -25.34
CA SER A 189 7.17 -5.22 -26.44
C SER A 189 8.53 -5.71 -25.93
N THR A 190 9.25 -6.44 -26.78
CA THR A 190 10.63 -6.89 -26.52
C THR A 190 11.60 -5.71 -26.38
N ALA A 191 11.41 -4.64 -27.16
CA ALA A 191 12.22 -3.42 -27.06
C ALA A 191 12.07 -2.74 -25.69
N ALA A 192 10.84 -2.64 -25.15
CA ALA A 192 10.60 -2.09 -23.82
C ALA A 192 11.21 -2.97 -22.71
N ALA A 193 11.12 -4.29 -22.87
CA ALA A 193 11.72 -5.25 -21.95
C ALA A 193 13.26 -5.15 -21.91
N ALA A 194 13.89 -5.01 -23.10
CA ALA A 194 15.34 -4.82 -23.23
C ALA A 194 15.80 -3.47 -22.65
N ALA A 195 15.08 -2.38 -22.94
CA ALA A 195 15.38 -1.07 -22.36
C ALA A 195 15.30 -1.09 -20.83
N ALA A 196 14.30 -1.78 -20.27
CA ALA A 196 14.18 -1.95 -18.82
C ALA A 196 15.35 -2.76 -18.23
N LEU A 197 15.81 -3.80 -18.93
CA LEU A 197 16.98 -4.58 -18.49
C LEU A 197 18.26 -3.76 -18.52
N SER A 198 18.52 -3.00 -19.60
CA SER A 198 19.69 -2.11 -19.68
C SER A 198 19.67 -1.07 -18.56
N TYR A 199 18.54 -0.42 -18.33
CA TYR A 199 18.38 0.53 -17.23
C TYR A 199 18.66 -0.12 -15.85
N ALA A 200 18.20 -1.34 -15.63
CA ALA A 200 18.47 -2.06 -14.38
C ALA A 200 19.96 -2.40 -14.22
N ARG A 201 20.66 -2.75 -15.31
CA ARG A 201 22.11 -2.99 -15.29
C ARG A 201 22.89 -1.72 -14.96
N ASP A 202 22.53 -0.61 -15.59
CA ASP A 202 23.17 0.69 -15.35
C ASP A 202 23.02 1.15 -13.89
N LYS A 203 21.93 0.74 -13.23
CA LYS A 203 21.66 1.03 -11.81
C LYS A 203 22.23 -0.02 -10.84
N GLY A 204 22.86 -1.09 -11.32
CA GLY A 204 23.29 -2.20 -10.47
C GLY A 204 22.13 -2.98 -9.83
N TRP A 205 20.93 -2.92 -10.41
CA TRP A 205 19.74 -3.63 -9.97
C TRP A 205 19.57 -4.98 -10.66
N THR A 206 20.68 -5.55 -11.11
CA THR A 206 20.75 -6.90 -11.64
C THR A 206 21.84 -7.62 -10.85
N GLY A 207 21.49 -8.72 -10.21
CA GLY A 207 22.45 -9.52 -9.45
C GLY A 207 22.28 -10.99 -9.78
N ASP A 208 23.37 -11.63 -10.18
CA ASP A 208 23.40 -13.08 -10.29
C ASP A 208 23.26 -13.63 -8.87
N SER A 209 22.16 -14.34 -8.62
CA SER A 209 21.93 -14.98 -7.33
C SER A 209 22.81 -16.21 -7.10
N THR A 210 23.76 -16.48 -8.01
CA THR A 210 24.72 -17.57 -7.91
C THR A 210 25.63 -17.30 -6.72
N PRO A 211 25.55 -18.09 -5.63
CA PRO A 211 26.51 -17.96 -4.54
C PRO A 211 27.92 -18.21 -5.10
N PRO A 212 28.94 -17.45 -4.66
CA PRO A 212 30.32 -17.74 -5.03
C PRO A 212 30.64 -19.19 -4.66
N LEU A 213 31.21 -19.95 -5.62
CA LEU A 213 31.69 -21.32 -5.44
C LEU A 213 32.88 -21.38 -4.49
#